data_AF-A0A1F8NTD4-F1
#
_entry.id   AF-A0A1F8NTD4-F1
#
_cell.length_a   1.000
_cell.length_b   1.000
_cell.length_c   1.000
_cell.angle_alpha   90.00
_cell.angle_beta   90.00
_cell.angle_gamma   90.00
#
_symmetry.space_group_name_H-M   'P 1'
#
loop_
_entity.id
_entity.type
_entity.pdbx_description
1 polymer ?
#
loop_
_entity_poly.entity_id
_entity_poly.type
_entity_poly.pdbx_seq_one_letter_code
_entity_poly.pdbx_strand_id
1 'polypeptide(L)'
;MSSSTGKLIRLQRLIETETNTCLIVAIDHGMTSPRFLPGLVDTGLRVEQAIAGGANVLMLGRGMARAHARHFRRDTSLALMLTASAAGRPSGATITPIGSVEEALRIGADAVVVYVALAGEDEPGAITFLSRVGETCEFKGMPLIAEAEYPNAYQSLDSMSESLGPEYLKRNARLCAELGADIVKVNWSGSPTSFEEIVRACGKPVVLAGGS
;
A
#
# COMPACT_ATOMS: atom_id res chain seq x y z
N MET A 1 18.98 -16.11 -14.10
CA MET A 1 19.18 -15.04 -13.11
C MET A 1 18.05 -15.13 -12.11
N SER A 2 18.31 -15.08 -10.81
CA SER A 2 17.27 -15.17 -9.77
C SER A 2 16.40 -13.90 -9.80
N SER A 3 15.07 -14.04 -9.68
CA SER A 3 14.15 -12.91 -9.50
C SER A 3 14.50 -12.06 -8.26
N SER A 4 15.22 -12.64 -7.30
CA SER A 4 15.70 -11.96 -6.09
C SER A 4 16.58 -10.75 -6.36
N THR A 5 17.37 -10.72 -7.44
CA THR A 5 18.24 -9.56 -7.74
C THR A 5 17.43 -8.33 -8.13
N GLY A 6 16.44 -8.48 -9.01
CA GLY A 6 15.59 -7.37 -9.46
C GLY A 6 14.71 -6.82 -8.33
N LYS A 7 14.25 -7.70 -7.44
CA LYS A 7 13.50 -7.31 -6.24
C LYS A 7 14.37 -6.54 -5.26
N LEU A 8 15.59 -7.02 -4.99
CA LEU A 8 16.53 -6.37 -4.09
C LEU A 8 16.88 -4.95 -4.54
N ILE A 9 17.20 -4.76 -5.82
CA ILE A 9 17.50 -3.42 -6.38
C ILE A 9 16.34 -2.45 -6.18
N ARG A 10 15.10 -2.91 -6.37
CA ARG A 10 13.91 -2.06 -6.16
C ARG A 10 13.67 -1.77 -4.68
N LEU A 11 13.79 -2.78 -3.82
CA LEU A 11 13.65 -2.60 -2.36
C LEU A 11 14.64 -1.57 -1.82
N GLN A 12 15.88 -1.55 -2.30
CA GLN A 12 16.90 -0.55 -1.94
C GLN A 12 16.55 0.90 -2.32
N ARG A 13 15.59 1.10 -3.24
CA ARG A 13 15.07 2.44 -3.59
C ARG A 13 13.86 2.84 -2.74
N LEU A 14 13.15 1.86 -2.20
CA LEU A 14 12.00 2.08 -1.31
C LEU A 14 12.48 2.34 0.13
N ILE A 15 13.41 1.52 0.61
CA ILE A 15 13.99 1.61 1.95
C ILE A 15 15.40 2.16 1.79
N GLU A 16 15.61 3.38 2.27
CA GLU A 16 16.91 4.01 2.18
C GLU A 16 17.93 3.27 3.03
N THR A 17 19.02 2.86 2.40
CA THR A 17 19.98 1.93 3.03
C THR A 17 20.74 2.56 4.19
N GLU A 18 21.03 3.86 4.10
CA GLU A 18 21.81 4.57 5.12
C GLU A 18 21.01 4.83 6.41
N THR A 19 19.72 5.14 6.27
CA THR A 19 18.85 5.53 7.38
C THR A 19 17.88 4.42 7.80
N ASN A 20 17.73 3.39 6.98
CA ASN A 20 16.71 2.34 7.10
C ASN A 20 15.28 2.92 7.18
N THR A 21 15.00 3.94 6.37
CA THR A 21 13.71 4.64 6.34
C THR A 21 13.00 4.52 5.00
N CYS A 22 11.67 4.50 5.03
CA CYS A 22 10.81 4.56 3.85
C CYS A 22 9.73 5.61 4.10
N LEU A 23 9.73 6.70 3.32
CA LEU A 23 8.74 7.77 3.40
C LEU A 23 7.83 7.71 2.17
N ILE A 24 6.67 7.08 2.37
CA ILE A 24 5.65 6.93 1.35
C ILE A 24 4.65 8.08 1.46
N VAL A 25 4.47 8.84 0.38
CA VAL A 25 3.33 9.76 0.26
C VAL A 25 2.27 9.16 -0.65
N ALA A 26 1.12 8.86 -0.04
CA ALA A 26 -0.04 8.26 -0.67
C ALA A 26 -0.95 9.31 -1.32
N ILE A 27 -1.01 9.31 -2.66
CA ILE A 27 -1.85 10.22 -3.47
C ILE A 27 -2.81 9.42 -4.37
N ASP A 28 -3.10 8.18 -3.98
CA ASP A 28 -4.00 7.23 -4.62
C ASP A 28 -5.45 7.32 -4.10
N HIS A 29 -5.71 8.21 -3.14
CA HIS A 29 -7.03 8.49 -2.55
C HIS A 29 -8.14 8.79 -3.57
N GLY A 30 -7.80 9.21 -4.80
CA GLY A 30 -8.78 9.32 -5.89
C GLY A 30 -9.42 7.99 -6.30
N MET A 31 -8.83 6.87 -5.88
CA MET A 31 -9.32 5.50 -6.10
C MET A 31 -9.77 4.81 -4.81
N THR A 32 -9.18 5.16 -3.66
CA THR A 32 -9.40 4.44 -2.39
C THR A 32 -10.36 5.16 -1.44
N SER A 33 -10.47 6.49 -1.54
CA SER A 33 -11.41 7.25 -0.72
C SER A 33 -12.84 7.14 -1.23
N PRO A 34 -13.85 7.01 -0.35
CA PRO A 34 -15.26 6.93 -0.76
C PRO A 34 -15.80 8.24 -1.32
N ARG A 35 -15.09 9.36 -1.13
CA ARG A 35 -15.45 10.68 -1.66
C ARG A 35 -14.22 11.34 -2.25
N PHE A 36 -14.44 12.22 -3.22
CA PHE A 36 -13.36 13.01 -3.76
C PHE A 36 -12.80 13.96 -2.69
N LEU A 37 -11.48 13.94 -2.50
CA LEU A 37 -10.78 14.82 -1.58
C LEU A 37 -10.37 16.12 -2.30
N PRO A 38 -10.81 17.31 -1.86
CA PRO A 38 -10.49 18.58 -2.53
C PRO A 38 -8.99 18.83 -2.72
N GLY A 39 -8.15 18.28 -1.84
CA GLY A 39 -6.70 18.36 -1.93
C GLY A 39 -6.09 17.67 -3.16
N LEU A 40 -6.84 16.83 -3.87
CA LEU A 40 -6.37 16.08 -5.05
C LEU A 40 -6.67 16.76 -6.39
N VAL A 41 -7.40 17.89 -6.40
CA VAL A 41 -7.72 18.62 -7.64
C VAL A 41 -6.46 18.90 -8.45
N ASP A 42 -5.39 19.32 -7.78
CA ASP A 42 -4.07 19.49 -8.37
C ASP A 42 -3.10 18.41 -7.85
N THR A 43 -3.24 17.20 -8.41
CA THR A 43 -2.37 16.07 -8.07
C THR A 43 -0.91 16.34 -8.45
N GLY A 44 -0.65 17.15 -9.48
CA GLY A 44 0.71 17.52 -9.88
C GLY A 44 1.42 18.32 -8.79
N LEU A 45 0.74 19.35 -8.26
CA LEU A 45 1.25 20.11 -7.13
C LEU A 45 1.47 19.24 -5.89
N ARG A 46 0.59 18.27 -5.60
CA ARG A 46 0.78 17.32 -4.48
C ARG A 46 2.01 16.45 -4.67
N VAL A 47 2.26 15.97 -5.88
CA VAL A 47 3.47 15.20 -6.23
C VAL A 47 4.73 16.05 -6.03
N GLU A 48 4.74 17.30 -6.51
CA GLU A 48 5.87 18.21 -6.33
C GLU A 48 6.14 18.50 -4.85
N GLN A 49 5.10 18.78 -4.07
CA GLN A 49 5.21 19.04 -2.64
C GLN A 49 5.71 17.81 -1.86
N ALA A 50 5.26 16.62 -2.23
CA ALA A 50 5.72 15.37 -1.62
C ALA A 50 7.22 15.16 -1.82
N ILE A 51 7.70 15.32 -3.06
CA ILE A 51 9.13 15.19 -3.38
C ILE A 51 9.95 16.27 -2.67
N ALA A 52 9.49 17.53 -2.69
CA ALA A 52 10.17 18.63 -2.00
C ALA A 52 10.21 18.43 -0.46
N GLY A 53 9.23 17.72 0.09
CA GLY A 53 9.18 17.32 1.51
C GLY A 53 10.05 16.11 1.86
N GLY A 54 10.74 15.51 0.89
CA GLY A 54 11.65 14.38 1.09
C GLY A 54 11.02 13.00 0.91
N ALA A 55 9.82 12.90 0.32
CA ALA A 55 9.23 11.60 0.01
C ALA A 55 10.06 10.86 -1.05
N ASN A 56 10.53 9.67 -0.71
CA ASN A 56 11.28 8.80 -1.63
C ASN A 56 10.37 7.79 -2.35
N VAL A 57 9.12 7.61 -1.90
CA VAL A 57 8.13 6.75 -2.56
C VAL A 57 6.81 7.53 -2.76
N LEU A 58 6.33 7.55 -4.00
CA LEU A 58 5.00 8.05 -4.33
C LEU A 58 4.08 6.87 -4.65
N MET A 59 2.95 6.81 -3.96
CA MET A 59 1.93 5.80 -4.20
C MET A 59 0.79 6.41 -5.02
N LEU A 60 0.59 5.88 -6.23
CA LEU A 60 -0.31 6.45 -7.25
C LEU A 60 -1.08 5.37 -8.00
N GLY A 61 -2.21 5.76 -8.59
CA GLY A 61 -2.88 4.99 -9.63
C GLY A 61 -2.28 5.20 -11.02
N ARG A 62 -2.53 4.25 -11.93
CA ARG A 62 -1.97 4.23 -13.29
C ARG A 62 -2.14 5.54 -14.07
N GLY A 63 -3.28 6.23 -13.90
CA GLY A 63 -3.58 7.47 -14.61
C GLY A 63 -2.71 8.62 -14.11
N MET A 64 -2.62 8.78 -12.79
CA MET A 64 -1.83 9.83 -12.15
C MET A 64 -0.33 9.57 -12.32
N ALA A 65 0.11 8.31 -12.23
CA ALA A 65 1.50 7.95 -12.50
C ALA A 65 1.93 8.35 -13.92
N ARG A 66 1.07 8.11 -14.94
CA ARG A 66 1.36 8.52 -16.33
C ARG A 66 1.35 10.04 -16.50
N ALA A 67 0.34 10.72 -15.96
CA ALA A 67 0.20 12.17 -16.09
C ALA A 67 1.37 12.94 -15.45
N HIS A 68 1.95 12.39 -14.39
CA HIS A 68 2.99 13.03 -13.59
C HIS A 68 4.36 12.32 -13.69
N ALA A 69 4.55 11.46 -14.69
CA ALA A 69 5.80 10.71 -14.91
C ALA A 69 7.05 11.62 -14.95
N ARG A 70 6.91 12.86 -15.45
CA ARG A 70 8.00 13.85 -15.51
C ARG A 70 8.57 14.27 -14.15
N HIS A 71 7.86 14.01 -13.05
CA HIS A 71 8.32 14.36 -11.70
C HIS A 71 9.21 13.29 -11.08
N PHE A 72 9.15 12.04 -11.58
CA PHE A 72 9.97 10.94 -11.06
C PHE A 72 11.45 11.14 -11.43
N ARG A 73 12.32 10.88 -10.46
CA ARG A 73 13.77 11.05 -10.54
C ARG A 73 14.43 9.75 -10.05
N ARG A 74 15.78 9.73 -10.01
CA ARG A 74 16.53 8.54 -9.59
C ARG A 74 16.25 8.14 -8.13
N ASP A 75 15.88 9.11 -7.32
CA ASP A 75 15.62 9.09 -5.88
C ASP A 75 14.11 9.11 -5.56
N THR A 76 13.23 8.98 -6.55
CA THR A 76 11.78 8.90 -6.33
C THR A 76 11.22 7.64 -6.96
N SER A 77 10.79 6.71 -6.11
CA SER A 77 10.19 5.44 -6.49
C SER A 77 8.68 5.57 -6.73
N LEU A 78 8.16 4.75 -7.65
CA LEU A 78 6.71 4.60 -7.87
C LEU A 78 6.20 3.29 -7.24
N ALA A 79 5.23 3.41 -6.32
CA ALA A 79 4.43 2.29 -5.84
C ALA A 79 3.05 2.32 -6.54
N LEU A 80 2.78 1.36 -7.43
CA LEU A 80 1.53 1.32 -8.17
C LEU A 80 0.43 0.62 -7.38
N MET A 81 -0.65 1.34 -7.12
CA MET A 81 -1.83 0.78 -6.45
C MET A 81 -2.62 -0.16 -7.38
N LEU A 82 -2.87 -1.40 -6.92
CA LEU A 82 -3.53 -2.46 -7.70
C LEU A 82 -4.99 -2.70 -7.30
N THR A 83 -5.50 -2.01 -6.29
CA THR A 83 -6.90 -2.09 -5.89
C THR A 83 -7.55 -0.69 -5.84
N ALA A 84 -8.88 -0.64 -5.89
CA ALA A 84 -9.67 0.58 -5.75
C ALA A 84 -10.93 0.31 -4.95
N SER A 85 -11.47 1.32 -4.29
CA SER A 85 -12.74 1.24 -3.56
C SER A 85 -13.92 1.43 -4.51
N ALA A 86 -14.80 0.43 -4.56
CA ALA A 86 -16.12 0.53 -5.17
C ALA A 86 -17.14 1.05 -4.14
N ALA A 87 -16.91 2.25 -3.61
CA ALA A 87 -17.67 2.82 -2.50
C ALA A 87 -19.14 3.17 -2.83
N GLY A 88 -19.49 3.34 -4.10
CA GLY A 88 -20.84 3.72 -4.54
C GLY A 88 -21.87 2.58 -4.61
N ARG A 89 -21.53 1.39 -4.11
CA ARG A 89 -22.41 0.21 -4.20
C ARG A 89 -23.56 0.29 -3.18
N PRO A 90 -24.80 -0.08 -3.57
CA PRO A 90 -25.93 -0.17 -2.63
C PRO A 90 -25.70 -1.15 -1.48
N SER A 91 -24.92 -2.21 -1.72
CA SER A 91 -24.57 -3.24 -0.74
C SER A 91 -23.42 -2.85 0.19
N GLY A 92 -22.96 -1.60 0.15
CA GLY A 92 -21.76 -1.15 0.83
C GLY A 92 -20.51 -1.23 -0.06
N ALA A 93 -19.49 -0.44 0.31
CA ALA A 93 -18.21 -0.37 -0.40
C ALA A 93 -17.59 -1.76 -0.58
N THR A 94 -16.62 -1.90 -1.47
CA THR A 94 -15.75 -3.10 -1.54
C THR A 94 -14.43 -2.75 -2.21
N ILE A 95 -13.36 -3.44 -1.85
CA ILE A 95 -12.05 -3.26 -2.47
C ILE A 95 -11.96 -4.18 -3.69
N THR A 96 -11.79 -3.56 -4.86
CA THR A 96 -11.81 -4.22 -6.16
C THR A 96 -10.40 -4.27 -6.76
N PRO A 97 -9.92 -5.43 -7.22
CA PRO A 97 -8.73 -5.54 -8.05
C PRO A 97 -8.86 -4.76 -9.36
N ILE A 98 -7.90 -3.89 -9.65
CA ILE A 98 -7.90 -3.07 -10.88
C ILE A 98 -6.66 -3.25 -11.75
N GLY A 99 -5.59 -3.87 -11.25
CA GLY A 99 -4.29 -3.94 -11.94
C GLY A 99 -3.54 -5.26 -11.78
N SER A 100 -2.38 -5.35 -12.43
CA SER A 100 -1.49 -6.51 -12.37
C SER A 100 -0.01 -6.09 -12.23
N VAL A 101 0.81 -7.05 -11.80
CA VAL A 101 2.27 -6.85 -11.67
C VAL A 101 2.92 -6.57 -13.02
N GLU A 102 2.44 -7.18 -14.11
CA GLU A 102 2.93 -6.92 -15.47
C GLU A 102 2.66 -5.50 -15.95
N GLU A 103 1.54 -4.91 -15.54
CA GLU A 103 1.30 -3.50 -15.82
C GLU A 103 2.27 -2.62 -15.03
N ALA A 104 2.46 -2.91 -13.74
CA ALA A 104 3.41 -2.19 -12.89
C ALA A 104 4.82 -2.18 -13.50
N LEU A 105 5.29 -3.34 -13.98
CA LEU A 105 6.56 -3.45 -14.69
C LEU A 105 6.61 -2.60 -15.96
N ARG A 106 5.54 -2.59 -16.77
CA ARG A 106 5.48 -1.80 -18.02
C ARG A 106 5.49 -0.30 -17.81
N ILE A 107 4.93 0.18 -16.70
CA ILE A 107 4.92 1.62 -16.38
C ILE A 107 6.17 2.06 -15.61
N GLY A 108 7.07 1.14 -15.29
CA GLY A 108 8.31 1.43 -14.57
C GLY A 108 8.14 1.57 -13.06
N ALA A 109 7.12 0.94 -12.46
CA ALA A 109 6.96 0.94 -11.01
C ALA A 109 8.09 0.17 -10.31
N ASP A 110 8.46 0.63 -9.12
CA ASP A 110 9.43 0.00 -8.22
C ASP A 110 8.73 -0.88 -7.17
N ALA A 111 7.43 -0.70 -6.96
CA ALA A 111 6.60 -1.58 -6.13
C ALA A 111 5.17 -1.65 -6.66
N VAL A 112 4.44 -2.66 -6.19
CA VAL A 112 2.98 -2.69 -6.26
C VAL A 112 2.39 -2.62 -4.86
N VAL A 113 1.18 -2.07 -4.77
CA VAL A 113 0.43 -1.95 -3.52
C VAL A 113 -0.89 -2.68 -3.63
N VAL A 114 -1.24 -3.43 -2.60
CA VAL A 114 -2.55 -4.07 -2.44
C VAL A 114 -3.12 -3.63 -1.11
N TYR A 115 -4.30 -3.01 -1.15
CA TYR A 115 -5.06 -2.72 0.07
C TYR A 115 -5.75 -3.98 0.58
N VAL A 116 -5.51 -4.30 1.86
CA VAL A 116 -5.96 -5.54 2.51
C VAL A 116 -6.70 -5.17 3.80
N ALA A 117 -8.00 -4.93 3.66
CA ALA A 117 -8.91 -4.94 4.80
C ALA A 117 -9.77 -6.20 4.78
N LEU A 118 -9.64 -7.00 5.83
CA LEU A 118 -10.31 -8.28 5.99
C LEU A 118 -11.62 -8.05 6.74
N ALA A 119 -12.71 -7.85 6.01
CA ALA A 119 -14.02 -7.66 6.59
C ALA A 119 -15.13 -8.22 5.70
N GLY A 120 -16.11 -8.86 6.33
CA GLY A 120 -17.31 -9.34 5.66
C GLY A 120 -17.06 -10.42 4.60
N GLU A 121 -17.98 -10.50 3.63
CA GLU A 121 -18.02 -11.56 2.63
C GLU A 121 -16.87 -11.49 1.60
N ASP A 122 -16.20 -10.34 1.50
CA ASP A 122 -15.14 -10.09 0.53
C ASP A 122 -13.74 -10.53 1.01
N GLU A 123 -13.59 -10.91 2.28
CA GLU A 123 -12.31 -11.36 2.88
C GLU A 123 -11.61 -12.48 2.07
N PRO A 124 -12.29 -13.57 1.65
CA PRO A 124 -11.67 -14.60 0.83
C PRO A 124 -11.15 -14.08 -0.52
N GLY A 125 -11.85 -13.10 -1.11
CA GLY A 125 -11.45 -12.46 -2.36
C GLY A 125 -10.19 -11.63 -2.20
N ALA A 126 -10.10 -10.86 -1.11
CA ALA A 126 -8.90 -10.08 -0.77
C ALA A 126 -7.68 -10.98 -0.55
N ILE A 127 -7.84 -12.07 0.21
CA ILE A 127 -6.78 -13.07 0.45
C ILE A 127 -6.32 -13.72 -0.85
N THR A 128 -7.27 -14.14 -1.69
CA THR A 128 -6.97 -14.77 -2.99
C THR A 128 -6.21 -13.82 -3.91
N PHE A 129 -6.63 -12.55 -3.96
CA PHE A 129 -5.96 -11.54 -4.77
C PHE A 129 -4.54 -11.26 -4.27
N LEU A 130 -4.38 -11.06 -2.95
CA LEU A 130 -3.07 -10.83 -2.34
C LEU A 130 -2.11 -11.99 -2.59
N SER A 131 -2.56 -13.23 -2.38
CA SER A 131 -1.76 -14.44 -2.63
C SER A 131 -1.27 -14.51 -4.08
N ARG A 132 -2.16 -14.27 -5.05
CA ARG A 132 -1.80 -14.27 -6.48
C ARG A 132 -0.80 -13.17 -6.82
N VAL A 133 -0.99 -11.97 -6.26
CA VAL A 133 -0.06 -10.85 -6.46
C VAL A 133 1.30 -11.18 -5.84
N GLY A 134 1.34 -11.73 -4.62
CA GLY A 134 2.57 -12.15 -3.93
C GLY A 134 3.37 -13.16 -4.74
N GLU A 135 2.73 -14.23 -5.23
CA GLU A 135 3.37 -15.22 -6.10
C GLU A 135 3.95 -14.58 -7.37
N THR A 136 3.17 -13.70 -8.01
CA THR A 136 3.61 -13.01 -9.24
C THR A 136 4.76 -12.05 -8.97
N CYS A 137 4.74 -11.35 -7.83
CA CYS A 137 5.80 -10.44 -7.38
C CYS A 137 7.11 -11.19 -7.13
N GLU A 138 7.05 -12.34 -6.48
CA GLU A 138 8.21 -13.21 -6.27
C GLU A 138 8.78 -13.72 -7.60
N PHE A 139 7.91 -14.19 -8.50
CA PHE A 139 8.34 -14.68 -9.81
C PHE A 139 8.99 -13.60 -10.67
N LYS A 140 8.48 -12.36 -10.63
CA LYS A 140 8.94 -11.27 -11.51
C LYS A 140 9.92 -10.30 -10.86
N GLY A 141 10.27 -10.50 -9.60
CA GLY A 141 11.17 -9.61 -8.86
C GLY A 141 10.57 -8.22 -8.64
N MET A 142 9.27 -8.13 -8.43
CA MET A 142 8.56 -6.90 -8.06
C MET A 142 8.34 -6.88 -6.54
N PRO A 143 8.72 -5.81 -5.83
CA PRO A 143 8.34 -5.61 -4.44
C PRO A 143 6.82 -5.47 -4.25
N LEU A 144 6.29 -6.14 -3.23
CA LEU A 144 4.90 -6.02 -2.79
C LEU A 144 4.81 -5.25 -1.48
N ILE A 145 4.05 -4.16 -1.49
CA ILE A 145 3.55 -3.49 -0.29
C ILE A 145 2.10 -3.94 -0.06
N ALA A 146 1.82 -4.53 1.09
CA ALA A 146 0.45 -4.87 1.49
C ALA A 146 -0.02 -3.92 2.59
N GLU A 147 -1.18 -3.29 2.40
CA GLU A 147 -1.77 -2.38 3.38
C GLU A 147 -2.69 -3.18 4.30
N ALA A 148 -2.15 -3.64 5.43
CA ALA A 148 -2.92 -4.29 6.48
C ALA A 148 -3.67 -3.22 7.28
N GLU A 149 -4.81 -2.81 6.74
CA GLU A 149 -5.60 -1.70 7.28
C GLU A 149 -6.90 -2.17 7.92
N TYR A 150 -7.42 -1.33 8.82
CA TYR A 150 -8.83 -1.39 9.20
C TYR A 150 -9.70 -1.16 7.96
N PRO A 151 -10.91 -1.75 7.89
CA PRO A 151 -11.86 -1.54 6.77
C PRO A 151 -12.45 -0.12 6.77
N ASN A 152 -11.60 0.88 6.58
CA ASN A 152 -11.92 2.30 6.58
C ASN A 152 -12.50 2.80 5.24
N ALA A 153 -12.42 1.98 4.19
CA ALA A 153 -13.12 2.24 2.93
C ALA A 153 -14.65 2.16 3.10
N TYR A 154 -15.13 1.63 4.22
CA TYR A 154 -16.53 1.30 4.48
C TYR A 154 -17.12 2.13 5.64
N GLN A 155 -16.31 2.53 6.63
CA GLN A 155 -16.69 3.29 7.83
C GLN A 155 -15.53 4.17 8.32
N SER A 156 -15.75 5.05 9.30
CA SER A 156 -14.66 5.88 9.85
C SER A 156 -13.58 5.02 10.51
N LEU A 157 -12.33 5.46 10.39
CA LEU A 157 -11.16 4.81 11.01
C LEU A 157 -11.35 4.59 12.51
N ASP A 158 -11.82 5.61 13.23
CA ASP A 158 -12.05 5.55 14.68
C ASP A 158 -12.99 4.40 15.06
N SER A 159 -14.15 4.31 14.40
CA SER A 159 -15.15 3.27 14.67
C SER A 159 -14.60 1.87 14.41
N MET A 160 -13.84 1.69 13.33
CA MET A 160 -13.25 0.39 13.00
C MET A 160 -12.12 0.02 13.95
N SER A 161 -11.28 0.98 14.31
CA SER A 161 -10.20 0.77 15.28
C SER A 161 -10.73 0.37 16.66
N GLU A 162 -11.81 1.01 17.13
CA GLU A 162 -12.46 0.69 18.40
C GLU A 162 -13.09 -0.70 18.39
N SER A 163 -13.74 -1.07 17.28
CA SER A 163 -14.45 -2.35 17.16
C SER A 163 -13.53 -3.56 16.96
N LEU A 164 -12.46 -3.42 16.16
CA LEU A 164 -11.57 -4.53 15.78
C LEU A 164 -10.30 -4.59 16.63
N GLY A 165 -9.81 -3.42 17.07
CA GLY A 165 -8.65 -3.30 17.94
C GLY A 165 -7.30 -3.73 17.32
N PRO A 166 -6.24 -3.77 18.14
CA PRO A 166 -4.88 -4.06 17.69
C PRO A 166 -4.67 -5.53 17.26
N GLU A 167 -5.42 -6.49 17.82
CA GLU A 167 -5.31 -7.91 17.46
C GLU A 167 -5.65 -8.18 16.00
N TYR A 168 -6.64 -7.46 15.47
CA TYR A 168 -6.99 -7.52 14.06
C TYR A 168 -5.81 -7.10 13.17
N LEU A 169 -5.18 -5.96 13.46
CA LEU A 169 -4.02 -5.47 12.71
C LEU A 169 -2.83 -6.44 12.82
N LYS A 170 -2.60 -7.00 14.01
CA LYS A 170 -1.53 -8.00 14.24
C LYS A 170 -1.72 -9.25 13.38
N ARG A 171 -2.94 -9.82 13.36
CA ARG A 171 -3.29 -10.95 12.48
C ARG A 171 -3.11 -10.58 11.01
N ASN A 172 -3.67 -9.43 10.59
CA ASN A 172 -3.67 -9.02 9.20
C ASN A 172 -2.25 -8.76 8.68
N ALA A 173 -1.40 -8.09 9.48
CA ALA A 173 -0.01 -7.85 9.14
C ALA A 173 0.77 -9.16 8.94
N ARG A 174 0.58 -10.14 9.84
CA ARG A 174 1.19 -11.47 9.68
C ARG A 174 0.66 -12.20 8.44
N LEU A 175 -0.65 -12.16 8.20
CA LEU A 175 -1.25 -12.74 6.99
C LEU A 175 -0.64 -12.15 5.72
N CYS A 176 -0.50 -10.83 5.66
CA CYS A 176 0.12 -10.15 4.52
C CYS A 176 1.57 -10.60 4.29
N ALA A 177 2.36 -10.71 5.37
CA ALA A 177 3.74 -11.17 5.30
C ALA A 177 3.87 -12.61 4.76
N GLU A 178 3.02 -13.53 5.24
CA GLU A 178 3.01 -14.93 4.79
C GLU A 178 2.57 -15.07 3.33
N LEU A 179 1.69 -14.17 2.85
CA LEU A 179 1.22 -14.16 1.46
C LEU A 179 2.15 -13.43 0.49
N GLY A 180 3.36 -13.08 0.93
CA GLY A 180 4.43 -12.61 0.06
C GLY A 180 4.67 -11.11 0.06
N ALA A 181 4.12 -10.36 1.03
CA ALA A 181 4.45 -8.94 1.19
C ALA A 181 5.94 -8.78 1.59
N ASP A 182 6.62 -7.85 0.92
CA ASP A 182 7.99 -7.46 1.25
C ASP A 182 8.00 -6.30 2.27
N ILE A 183 6.98 -5.44 2.23
CA ILE A 183 6.72 -4.38 3.21
C ILE A 183 5.24 -4.45 3.60
N VAL A 184 4.94 -4.31 4.89
CA VAL A 184 3.56 -4.24 5.38
C VAL A 184 3.28 -2.82 5.90
N LYS A 185 2.30 -2.15 5.31
CA LYS A 185 1.81 -0.85 5.76
C LYS A 185 0.63 -1.07 6.70
N VAL A 186 0.69 -0.53 7.92
CA VAL A 186 -0.31 -0.81 8.98
C VAL A 186 -0.81 0.50 9.59
N ASN A 187 -2.11 0.58 9.90
CA ASN A 187 -2.66 1.70 10.68
C ASN A 187 -2.06 1.76 12.10
N TRP A 188 -2.13 2.93 12.73
CA TRP A 188 -1.78 3.07 14.14
C TRP A 188 -2.71 2.23 15.01
N SER A 189 -2.12 1.42 15.91
CA SER A 189 -2.86 0.51 16.79
C SER A 189 -3.29 1.16 18.12
N GLY A 190 -3.05 2.46 18.28
CA GLY A 190 -3.43 3.24 19.46
C GLY A 190 -2.32 3.39 20.51
N SER A 191 -1.28 2.56 20.51
CA SER A 191 -0.16 2.69 21.46
C SER A 191 1.16 2.12 20.91
N PRO A 192 2.32 2.65 21.35
CA PRO A 192 3.62 2.10 20.95
C PRO A 192 3.78 0.63 21.30
N THR A 193 3.30 0.20 22.47
CA THR A 193 3.37 -1.21 22.91
C THR A 193 2.60 -2.15 22.00
N SER A 194 1.35 -1.80 21.64
CA SER A 194 0.57 -2.63 20.72
C SER A 194 1.15 -2.63 19.31
N PHE A 195 1.71 -1.51 18.85
CA PHE A 195 2.34 -1.42 17.54
C PHE A 195 3.63 -2.24 17.47
N GLU A 196 4.41 -2.27 18.56
CA GLU A 196 5.60 -3.13 18.67
C GLU A 196 5.24 -4.62 18.52
N GLU A 197 4.13 -5.07 19.12
CA GLU A 197 3.67 -6.45 18.94
C GLU A 197 3.32 -6.76 17.48
N ILE A 198 2.70 -5.82 16.76
CA ILE A 198 2.41 -5.95 15.33
C ILE A 198 3.71 -6.10 14.54
N VAL A 199 4.69 -5.22 14.78
CA VAL A 199 5.99 -5.25 14.10
C VAL A 199 6.68 -6.60 14.33
N ARG A 200 6.69 -7.09 15.58
CA ARG A 200 7.28 -8.40 15.93
C ARG A 200 6.55 -9.56 15.27
N ALA A 201 5.22 -9.54 15.28
CA ALA A 201 4.41 -10.61 14.69
C ALA A 201 4.54 -10.67 13.16
N CYS A 202 4.67 -9.50 12.51
CA CYS A 202 4.77 -9.37 11.06
C CYS A 202 6.02 -10.04 10.47
N GLY A 203 7.18 -9.90 11.12
CA GLY A 203 8.44 -10.50 10.66
C GLY A 203 8.99 -9.93 9.33
N LYS A 204 8.48 -8.77 8.90
CA LYS A 204 8.88 -8.02 7.70
C LYS A 204 9.04 -6.54 8.06
N PRO A 205 9.69 -5.72 7.21
CA PRO A 205 9.63 -4.26 7.33
C PRO A 205 8.18 -3.76 7.44
N VAL A 206 7.91 -2.96 8.46
CA VAL A 206 6.60 -2.35 8.70
C VAL A 206 6.71 -0.84 8.54
N VAL A 207 5.75 -0.24 7.84
CA VAL A 207 5.57 1.21 7.75
C VAL A 207 4.23 1.61 8.37
N LEU A 208 4.22 2.72 9.11
CA LEU A 208 3.00 3.27 9.70
C LEU A 208 2.20 4.03 8.63
N ALA A 209 0.92 3.70 8.49
CA ALA A 209 0.00 4.46 7.65
C ALA A 209 -0.28 5.84 8.27
N GLY A 210 0.00 6.90 7.53
CA GLY A 210 -0.38 8.27 7.91
C GLY A 210 -1.88 8.50 7.80
N GLY A 211 -2.38 9.58 8.42
CA GLY A 211 -3.81 9.91 8.44
C GLY A 211 -4.64 9.04 9.40
N SER A 212 -3.95 8.30 10.29
CA SER A 212 -4.54 7.65 11.46
C SER A 212 -4.81 8.66 12.57
#